data_AF-M2MV32-F1
#
_entry.id   AF-M2MV32-F1
#
_cell.length_a   1.000
_cell.length_b   1.000
_cell.length_c   1.000
_cell.angle_alpha   90.00
_cell.angle_beta   90.00
_cell.angle_gamma   90.00
#
_symmetry.space_group_name_H-M   'P 1'
#
loop_
_entity.id
_entity.type
_entity.pdbx_description
1 polymer ?
#
loop_
_entity_poly.entity_id
_entity_poly.type
_entity_poly.pdbx_seq_one_letter_code
_entity_poly.pdbx_strand_id
1 'polypeptide(L)'
;MAATETQSKEYNGCGGNLVLSSGKAKAGDKDHTDCSRSTPTTPVVWDTAVCKKLQVPYTYRKVAALIVHWADYLDTQLPCGDEIRDLQDVFTNQYHFKTKTLILDDKINPQLKLRSGIDQFVLENEGPHHSNLLIVYYTGHGRDSGADGLTIIGERQMGYSDFLALFNASANWKRAEESLVNEAHADVLTILDCCCAGSIMKGKPAEDARTYEVLAATPRKKATEAPGPLSFTRALIDVLKASAEKPD
;
A
#
# COMPACT_ATOMS: atom_id res chain seq x y z
N MET A 1 42.91 20.94 -35.69
CA MET A 1 43.13 21.20 -34.26
C MET A 1 42.52 20.02 -33.51
N ALA A 2 43.30 18.96 -33.28
CA ALA A 2 44.01 18.67 -32.00
C ALA A 2 42.98 18.53 -30.86
N ALA A 3 42.49 17.31 -30.57
CA ALA A 3 43.09 16.23 -29.77
C ALA A 3 43.14 16.56 -28.27
N THR A 4 42.55 15.69 -27.43
CA THR A 4 43.28 14.93 -26.39
C THR A 4 42.31 14.10 -25.50
N GLU A 5 42.48 12.78 -25.54
CA GLU A 5 42.33 11.91 -24.36
C GLU A 5 43.38 12.30 -23.31
N THR A 6 43.14 12.05 -22.02
CA THR A 6 44.11 11.34 -21.15
C THR A 6 43.42 10.80 -19.89
N GLN A 7 43.87 9.60 -19.52
CA GLN A 7 43.49 8.71 -18.43
C GLN A 7 43.72 9.21 -16.99
N SER A 8 43.02 8.51 -16.09
CA SER A 8 43.16 8.42 -14.64
C SER A 8 44.54 8.02 -14.12
N LYS A 9 44.95 8.61 -12.99
CA LYS A 9 46.00 8.12 -12.10
C LYS A 9 45.49 8.02 -10.67
N GLU A 10 45.73 6.87 -10.05
CA GLU A 10 45.66 6.60 -8.62
C GLU A 10 46.67 7.44 -7.84
N TYR A 11 46.32 7.79 -6.60
CA TYR A 11 47.27 8.23 -5.57
C TYR A 11 47.01 7.47 -4.27
N ASN A 12 47.99 6.66 -3.88
CA ASN A 12 48.20 6.16 -2.51
C ASN A 12 49.10 7.15 -1.76
N GLY A 13 48.90 7.31 -0.45
CA GLY A 13 49.99 7.72 0.45
C GLY A 13 49.60 8.49 1.72
N CYS A 14 49.94 7.88 2.87
CA CYS A 14 50.27 8.46 4.19
C CYS A 14 49.22 9.34 4.90
N GLY A 15 48.97 9.22 6.20
CA GLY A 15 49.69 8.61 7.32
C GLY A 15 49.31 9.43 8.57
N GLY A 16 49.01 8.77 9.68
CA GLY A 16 48.67 9.46 10.93
C GLY A 16 48.16 8.54 12.03
N ASN A 17 49.08 7.86 12.70
CA ASN A 17 48.86 7.30 14.05
C ASN A 17 48.95 8.45 15.06
N LEU A 18 48.01 8.52 16.01
CA LEU A 18 48.31 9.07 17.34
C LEU A 18 47.54 8.29 18.42
N VAL A 19 48.33 7.70 19.32
CA VAL A 19 47.91 7.01 20.55
C VAL A 19 48.26 7.92 21.74
N LEU A 20 47.55 7.70 22.86
CA LEU A 20 47.75 8.23 24.24
C LEU A 20 47.01 9.57 24.50
N SER A 21 46.26 9.74 25.58
CA SER A 21 46.58 9.32 26.94
C SER A 21 45.35 9.22 27.86
N SER A 22 45.51 8.37 28.87
CA SER A 22 44.67 8.22 30.05
C SER A 22 44.69 9.46 30.96
N GLY A 23 43.53 10.08 31.18
CA GLY A 23 43.31 11.10 32.21
C GLY A 23 42.42 10.57 33.32
N LYS A 24 42.98 10.39 34.52
CA LYS A 24 42.25 10.10 35.76
C LYS A 24 41.36 11.29 36.14
N ALA A 25 40.06 11.07 36.34
CA ALA A 25 39.17 12.00 37.03
C ALA A 25 38.79 11.46 38.42
N LYS A 26 38.76 12.38 39.39
CA LYS A 26 38.58 12.16 40.83
C LYS A 26 37.13 11.83 41.21
N ALA A 27 37.01 11.18 42.36
CA ALA A 27 35.79 10.83 43.09
C ALA A 27 34.96 12.04 43.56
N GLY A 28 33.63 11.84 43.64
CA GLY A 28 32.68 12.75 44.28
C GLY A 28 31.22 12.35 44.05
N ASP A 29 30.72 11.43 44.88
CA ASP A 29 29.41 11.38 45.54
C ASP A 29 28.16 12.02 44.87
N LYS A 30 27.16 11.19 44.49
CA LYS A 30 25.79 11.12 45.06
C LYS A 30 24.79 10.39 44.15
N ASP A 31 23.96 9.56 44.80
CA ASP A 31 22.64 9.05 44.42
C ASP A 31 22.39 8.60 42.98
N HIS A 32 22.32 7.28 42.79
CA HIS A 32 21.49 6.70 41.75
C HIS A 32 20.69 5.53 42.30
N THR A 33 19.45 5.84 42.68
CA THR A 33 18.32 4.92 42.66
C THR A 33 18.33 4.12 41.37
N ASP A 34 18.38 2.81 41.55
CA ASP A 34 18.17 1.79 40.54
C ASP A 34 16.83 2.04 39.84
N CYS A 35 16.92 2.44 38.57
CA CYS A 35 15.78 2.48 37.68
C CYS A 35 16.17 1.61 36.50
N SER A 36 15.92 0.31 36.65
CA SER A 36 15.86 -0.68 35.58
C SER A 36 14.77 -0.27 34.58
N ARG A 37 15.04 0.79 33.82
CA ARG A 37 14.25 1.21 32.68
C ARG A 37 14.84 0.46 31.50
N SER A 38 14.18 -0.63 31.12
CA SER A 38 14.44 -1.33 29.86
C SER A 38 14.58 -0.27 28.77
N THR A 39 15.80 -0.13 28.24
CA THR A 39 16.06 0.79 27.15
C THR A 39 15.21 0.35 25.97
N PRO A 40 14.33 1.21 25.41
CA PRO A 40 13.61 0.88 24.19
C PRO A 40 14.64 0.50 23.12
N THR A 41 14.33 -0.54 22.36
CA THR A 41 15.18 -1.00 21.27
C THR A 41 15.46 0.17 20.32
N THR A 42 16.68 0.21 19.79
CA THR A 42 17.16 1.30 18.92
C THR A 42 16.20 1.72 17.80
N PRO A 43 15.44 0.84 17.11
CA PRO A 43 14.51 1.25 16.05
C PRO A 43 13.41 2.21 16.51
N VAL A 44 12.79 1.93 17.66
CA VAL A 44 11.67 2.72 18.22
C VAL A 44 12.09 4.14 18.55
N VAL A 45 13.35 4.32 19.00
CA VAL A 45 13.91 5.63 19.33
C VAL A 45 14.17 6.47 18.06
N TRP A 46 14.61 5.82 16.98
CA TRP A 46 14.82 6.49 15.69
C TRP A 46 13.50 6.93 15.06
N ASP A 47 12.51 6.03 15.01
CA ASP A 47 11.21 6.33 14.40
C ASP A 47 10.48 7.45 15.15
N THR A 48 10.51 7.41 16.49
CA THR A 48 9.93 8.47 17.33
C THR A 48 10.63 9.81 17.12
N ALA A 49 11.96 9.82 17.01
CA ALA A 49 12.73 11.04 16.78
C ALA A 49 12.48 11.64 15.39
N VAL A 50 12.31 10.79 14.37
CA VAL A 50 11.98 11.18 12.99
C VAL A 50 10.57 11.74 12.91
N CYS A 51 9.56 11.04 13.44
CA CYS A 51 8.17 11.52 13.49
C CYS A 51 8.08 12.89 14.18
N LYS A 52 8.80 13.05 15.31
CA LYS A 52 8.86 14.33 16.04
C LYS A 52 9.54 15.45 15.25
N LYS A 53 10.60 15.16 14.49
CA LYS A 53 11.31 16.11 13.63
C LYS A 53 10.50 16.52 12.41
N LEU A 54 9.74 15.59 11.85
CA LEU A 54 8.92 15.78 10.64
C LEU A 54 7.49 16.24 10.95
N GLN A 55 7.13 16.35 12.23
CA GLN A 55 5.77 16.69 12.70
C GLN A 55 4.68 15.75 12.17
N VAL A 56 5.04 14.51 11.84
CA VAL A 56 4.09 13.48 11.43
C VAL A 56 3.70 12.63 12.64
N PRO A 57 2.42 12.21 12.76
CA PRO A 57 2.02 11.34 13.85
C PRO A 57 2.74 9.98 13.76
N TYR A 58 3.11 9.42 14.91
CA TYR A 58 3.82 8.13 15.01
C TYR A 58 2.95 6.96 14.48
N THR A 59 1.64 7.13 14.52
CA THR A 59 0.64 6.18 14.02
C THR A 59 -0.49 6.93 13.33
N TYR A 60 -1.15 6.28 12.38
CA TYR A 60 -2.40 6.79 11.85
C TYR A 60 -3.46 6.85 12.95
N ARG A 61 -4.22 7.95 13.01
CA ARG A 61 -5.35 8.13 13.92
C ARG A 61 -6.54 7.26 13.53
N LYS A 62 -6.68 7.01 12.22
CA LYS A 62 -7.72 6.17 11.64
C LYS A 62 -7.17 5.48 10.40
N VAL A 63 -7.46 4.19 10.30
CA VAL A 63 -7.23 3.40 9.09
C VAL A 63 -8.58 2.89 8.59
N ALA A 64 -8.83 3.08 7.30
CA ALA A 64 -10.01 2.55 6.64
C ALA A 64 -9.59 1.71 5.43
N ALA A 65 -10.31 0.63 5.17
CA ALA A 65 -10.06 -0.27 4.04
C ALA A 65 -11.30 -0.38 3.16
N LEU A 66 -11.12 -0.25 1.84
CA LEU A 66 -12.13 -0.52 0.83
C LEU A 66 -11.70 -1.75 0.03
N ILE A 67 -12.45 -2.84 0.13
CA ILE A 67 -12.25 -4.05 -0.66
C ILE A 67 -13.16 -3.99 -1.88
N VAL A 68 -12.58 -4.05 -3.07
CA VAL A 68 -13.28 -4.00 -4.36
C VAL A 68 -13.16 -5.35 -5.05
N HIS A 69 -14.28 -5.92 -5.47
CA HIS A 69 -14.30 -7.15 -6.28
C HIS A 69 -15.55 -7.19 -7.17
N TRP A 70 -15.58 -8.08 -8.15
CA TRP A 70 -16.77 -8.31 -8.96
C TRP A 70 -17.76 -9.22 -8.24
N ALA A 71 -19.05 -9.08 -8.54
CA ALA A 71 -20.06 -10.00 -8.06
C ALA A 71 -19.76 -11.43 -8.54
N ASP A 72 -20.06 -12.45 -7.74
CA ASP A 72 -19.66 -13.84 -7.96
C ASP A 72 -19.99 -14.37 -9.38
N TYR A 73 -21.12 -13.94 -9.96
CA TYR A 73 -21.54 -14.35 -11.31
C TYR A 73 -20.72 -13.72 -12.45
N LEU A 74 -19.88 -12.73 -12.12
CA LEU A 74 -18.90 -12.06 -12.97
C LEU A 74 -17.46 -12.36 -12.53
N ASP A 75 -17.24 -13.35 -11.65
CA ASP A 75 -15.91 -13.77 -11.23
C ASP A 75 -15.81 -15.30 -11.13
N THR A 76 -16.52 -16.00 -12.02
CA THR A 76 -16.70 -17.46 -11.92
C THR A 76 -15.40 -18.27 -12.10
N GLN A 77 -14.36 -17.68 -12.67
CA GLN A 77 -13.07 -18.33 -12.87
C GLN A 77 -12.08 -18.08 -11.72
N LEU A 78 -12.35 -17.08 -10.86
CA LEU A 78 -11.54 -16.74 -9.70
C LEU A 78 -12.45 -16.63 -8.48
N PRO A 79 -12.75 -17.72 -7.77
CA PRO A 79 -13.55 -17.67 -6.55
C PRO A 79 -12.74 -17.05 -5.40
N CYS A 80 -12.56 -15.72 -5.42
CA CYS A 80 -11.83 -14.97 -4.41
C CYS A 80 -12.61 -14.82 -3.09
N GLY A 81 -13.85 -15.34 -3.00
CA GLY A 81 -14.77 -15.07 -1.89
C GLY A 81 -14.24 -15.48 -0.52
N ASP A 82 -13.52 -16.61 -0.42
CA ASP A 82 -12.90 -17.04 0.84
C ASP A 82 -11.77 -16.08 1.27
N GLU A 83 -10.89 -15.73 0.34
CA GLU A 83 -9.77 -14.83 0.61
C GLU A 83 -10.23 -13.40 0.93
N ILE A 84 -11.29 -12.92 0.26
CA ILE A 84 -11.93 -11.63 0.56
C ILE A 84 -12.49 -11.64 1.99
N ARG A 85 -13.17 -12.73 2.39
CA ARG A 85 -13.70 -12.87 3.76
C ARG A 85 -12.58 -12.89 4.79
N ASP A 86 -11.53 -13.67 4.54
CA ASP A 86 -10.37 -13.76 5.43
C ASP A 86 -9.65 -12.41 5.56
N LEU A 87 -9.46 -11.68 4.46
CA LEU A 87 -8.83 -10.37 4.47
C LEU A 87 -9.69 -9.33 5.20
N GLN A 88 -11.01 -9.37 4.98
CA GLN A 88 -11.96 -8.51 5.68
C GLN A 88 -11.94 -8.80 7.20
N ASP A 89 -11.86 -10.06 7.59
CA ASP A 89 -11.73 -10.49 8.99
C ASP A 89 -10.44 -9.95 9.61
N VAL A 90 -9.30 -10.06 8.93
CA VAL A 90 -8.02 -9.49 9.39
C VAL A 90 -8.13 -7.98 9.59
N PHE A 91 -8.60 -7.24 8.58
CA PHE A 91 -8.72 -5.79 8.70
C PHE A 91 -9.68 -5.37 9.80
N THR A 92 -10.81 -6.04 9.96
CA THR A 92 -11.87 -5.62 10.89
C THR A 92 -11.61 -6.10 12.32
N ASN A 93 -11.26 -7.38 12.48
CA ASN A 93 -11.25 -8.04 13.78
C ASN A 93 -9.86 -8.08 14.42
N GLN A 94 -8.79 -8.09 13.63
CA GLN A 94 -7.41 -8.08 14.16
C GLN A 94 -6.83 -6.67 14.21
N TYR A 95 -7.03 -5.90 13.15
CA TYR A 95 -6.48 -4.55 13.03
C TYR A 95 -7.47 -3.43 13.39
N HIS A 96 -8.76 -3.75 13.57
CA HIS A 96 -9.81 -2.79 13.91
C HIS A 96 -9.96 -1.62 12.93
N PHE A 97 -9.63 -1.86 11.65
CA PHE A 97 -9.83 -0.90 10.58
C PHE A 97 -11.32 -0.76 10.25
N LYS A 98 -11.72 0.45 9.83
CA LYS A 98 -13.05 0.64 9.24
C LYS A 98 -13.06 0.04 7.83
N THR A 99 -13.64 -1.15 7.69
CA THR A 99 -13.65 -1.90 6.43
C THR A 99 -15.00 -1.80 5.71
N LYS A 100 -14.98 -1.61 4.39
CA LYS A 100 -16.15 -1.64 3.50
C LYS A 100 -15.86 -2.50 2.28
N THR A 101 -16.87 -3.18 1.76
CA THR A 101 -16.78 -3.95 0.52
C THR A 101 -17.61 -3.27 -0.57
N LEU A 102 -17.01 -3.04 -1.73
CA LEU A 102 -17.64 -2.54 -2.93
C LEU A 102 -17.70 -3.66 -3.97
N ILE A 103 -18.90 -4.18 -4.19
CA ILE A 103 -19.16 -5.24 -5.17
C ILE A 103 -19.50 -4.58 -6.51
N LEU A 104 -18.75 -4.86 -7.57
CA LEU A 104 -19.03 -4.41 -8.92
C LEU A 104 -19.97 -5.38 -9.64
N ASP A 105 -20.88 -4.84 -10.44
CA ASP A 105 -21.81 -5.62 -11.25
C ASP A 105 -22.05 -4.93 -12.59
N ASP A 106 -22.74 -5.61 -13.49
CA ASP A 106 -23.13 -5.17 -14.84
C ASP A 106 -24.57 -4.63 -14.92
N LYS A 107 -25.24 -4.48 -13.77
CA LYS A 107 -26.62 -3.96 -13.67
C LYS A 107 -26.64 -2.44 -13.68
N ILE A 108 -25.58 -1.83 -13.17
CA ILE A 108 -25.32 -0.40 -13.30
C ILE A 108 -23.95 -0.19 -13.95
N ASN A 109 -23.71 1.00 -14.49
CA ASN A 109 -22.43 1.31 -15.15
C ASN A 109 -21.26 1.06 -14.17
N PRO A 110 -20.37 0.07 -14.42
CA PRO A 110 -19.35 -0.30 -13.46
C PRO A 110 -18.32 0.81 -13.22
N GLN A 111 -18.03 1.63 -14.24
CA GLN A 111 -17.14 2.78 -14.09
C GLN A 111 -17.71 3.80 -13.11
N LEU A 112 -19.00 4.10 -13.21
CA LEU A 112 -19.67 5.04 -12.30
C LEU A 112 -19.78 4.46 -10.90
N LYS A 113 -20.09 3.16 -10.78
CA LYS A 113 -20.14 2.47 -9.49
C LYS A 113 -18.78 2.46 -8.79
N LEU A 114 -17.71 2.15 -9.52
CA LEU A 114 -16.36 2.15 -8.99
C LEU A 114 -15.95 3.55 -8.53
N ARG A 115 -16.09 4.55 -9.40
CA ARG A 115 -15.74 5.94 -9.09
C ARG A 115 -16.53 6.47 -7.89
N SER A 116 -17.86 6.36 -7.92
CA SER A 116 -18.70 6.82 -6.81
C SER A 116 -18.41 6.09 -5.50
N GLY A 117 -18.10 4.79 -5.55
CA GLY A 117 -17.72 4.02 -4.38
C GLY A 117 -16.40 4.48 -3.76
N ILE A 118 -15.41 4.80 -4.58
CA ILE A 118 -14.13 5.37 -4.14
C ILE A 118 -14.32 6.79 -3.60
N ASP A 119 -15.01 7.67 -4.33
CA ASP A 119 -15.26 9.06 -3.92
C ASP A 119 -15.99 9.10 -2.56
N GLN A 120 -17.00 8.26 -2.40
CA GLN A 120 -17.73 8.12 -1.14
C GLN A 120 -16.84 7.57 -0.02
N PHE A 121 -15.96 6.61 -0.32
CA PHE A 121 -15.03 6.07 0.66
C PHE A 121 -14.01 7.11 1.13
N VAL A 122 -13.49 7.93 0.22
CA VAL A 122 -12.62 9.08 0.54
C VAL A 122 -13.40 10.04 1.45
N LEU A 123 -14.56 10.52 1.00
CA LEU A 123 -15.38 11.47 1.75
C LEU A 123 -15.70 11.03 3.19
N GLU A 124 -16.01 9.75 3.41
CA GLU A 124 -16.33 9.19 4.73
C GLU A 124 -15.11 8.99 5.64
N ASN A 125 -13.90 8.98 5.08
CA ASN A 125 -12.68 8.59 5.78
C ASN A 125 -11.53 9.60 5.68
N GLU A 126 -11.81 10.75 5.07
CA GLU A 126 -10.97 11.94 5.14
C GLU A 126 -10.62 12.32 6.59
N GLY A 127 -9.52 13.04 6.72
CA GLY A 127 -9.01 13.53 7.99
C GLY A 127 -8.00 14.65 7.79
N PRO A 128 -7.55 15.29 8.89
CA PRO A 128 -6.43 16.21 8.82
C PRO A 128 -5.24 15.59 8.08
N HIS A 129 -4.47 16.42 7.36
CA HIS A 129 -3.33 16.01 6.56
C HIS A 129 -2.39 15.06 7.33
N HIS A 130 -1.99 13.95 6.68
CA HIS A 130 -1.17 12.86 7.25
C HIS A 130 -1.69 12.15 8.51
N SER A 131 -2.96 12.33 8.88
CA SER A 131 -3.49 11.70 10.09
C SER A 131 -4.22 10.37 9.86
N ASN A 132 -4.67 10.11 8.64
CA ASN A 132 -5.42 8.91 8.28
C ASN A 132 -4.72 8.13 7.17
N LEU A 133 -4.98 6.82 7.12
CA LEU A 133 -4.60 5.93 6.02
C LEU A 133 -5.85 5.35 5.36
N LEU A 134 -5.92 5.48 4.03
CA LEU A 134 -6.92 4.85 3.18
C LEU A 134 -6.27 3.68 2.43
N ILE A 135 -6.77 2.48 2.68
CA ILE A 135 -6.35 1.29 1.94
C ILE A 135 -7.43 0.97 0.92
N VAL A 136 -7.07 0.87 -0.36
CA VAL A 136 -7.98 0.40 -1.41
C VAL A 136 -7.42 -0.89 -1.98
N TYR A 137 -8.11 -1.99 -1.71
CA TYR A 137 -7.74 -3.32 -2.15
C TYR A 137 -8.63 -3.75 -3.31
N TYR A 138 -8.06 -4.19 -4.42
CA TYR A 138 -8.81 -4.80 -5.52
C TYR A 138 -8.29 -6.22 -5.78
N THR A 139 -9.22 -7.15 -5.99
CA THR A 139 -8.92 -8.51 -6.48
C THR A 139 -9.81 -8.88 -7.66
N GLY A 140 -9.26 -9.62 -8.61
CA GLY A 140 -9.96 -10.13 -9.80
C GLY A 140 -9.15 -9.93 -11.07
N HIS A 141 -9.84 -9.90 -12.22
CA HIS A 141 -9.17 -9.80 -13.52
C HIS A 141 -8.78 -8.36 -13.88
N GLY A 142 -7.54 -8.19 -14.33
CA GLY A 142 -7.00 -6.94 -14.85
C GLY A 142 -6.45 -7.10 -16.27
N ARG A 143 -6.56 -6.03 -17.07
CA ARG A 143 -5.97 -5.93 -18.41
C ARG A 143 -5.24 -4.59 -18.56
N ASP A 144 -4.05 -4.63 -19.17
CA ASP A 144 -3.34 -3.43 -19.62
C ASP A 144 -4.03 -2.87 -20.87
N SER A 145 -4.60 -1.66 -20.76
CA SER A 145 -5.26 -0.94 -21.85
C SER A 145 -4.35 0.13 -22.47
N GLY A 146 -3.03 0.01 -22.32
CA GLY A 146 -2.07 0.91 -22.93
C GLY A 146 -2.05 2.29 -22.27
N ALA A 147 -2.42 3.34 -23.02
CA ALA A 147 -2.42 4.72 -22.52
C ALA A 147 -3.43 4.95 -21.37
N ASP A 148 -4.48 4.13 -21.35
CA ASP A 148 -5.55 4.19 -20.36
C ASP A 148 -5.21 3.45 -19.06
N GLY A 149 -4.06 2.76 -19.01
CA GLY A 149 -3.59 2.04 -17.82
C GLY A 149 -4.38 0.76 -17.53
N LEU A 150 -4.60 0.47 -16.25
CA LEU A 150 -5.30 -0.74 -15.81
C LEU A 150 -6.82 -0.63 -16.04
N THR A 151 -7.38 -1.61 -16.73
CA THR A 151 -8.83 -1.87 -16.78
C THR A 151 -9.13 -3.14 -16.00
N ILE A 152 -10.01 -3.03 -15.00
CA ILE A 152 -10.52 -4.17 -14.26
C ILE A 152 -11.74 -4.74 -14.98
N ILE A 153 -11.86 -6.07 -15.02
CA ILE A 153 -12.82 -6.78 -15.87
C ILE A 153 -13.53 -7.85 -15.05
N GLY A 154 -14.85 -7.94 -15.20
CA GLY A 154 -15.64 -9.08 -14.73
C GLY A 154 -15.84 -10.09 -15.86
N GLU A 155 -15.67 -11.36 -15.56
CA GLU A 155 -15.85 -12.46 -16.51
C GLU A 155 -17.15 -13.22 -16.23
N ARG A 156 -18.08 -13.13 -17.20
CA ARG A 156 -19.38 -13.79 -17.12
C ARG A 156 -19.24 -15.29 -17.39
N GLN A 157 -20.02 -16.10 -16.68
CA GLN A 157 -20.19 -17.51 -17.03
C GLN A 157 -20.79 -17.69 -18.42
N MET A 158 -20.18 -18.54 -19.25
CA MET A 158 -20.74 -19.01 -20.51
C MET A 158 -22.17 -19.56 -20.30
N GLY A 159 -23.15 -19.00 -20.99
CA GLY A 159 -24.56 -19.45 -20.93
C GLY A 159 -25.49 -18.57 -20.09
N TYR A 160 -24.97 -17.57 -19.39
CA TYR A 160 -25.80 -16.50 -18.81
C TYR A 160 -26.19 -15.54 -19.94
N SER A 161 -27.48 -15.27 -20.15
CA SER A 161 -27.91 -14.52 -21.33
C SER A 161 -27.36 -13.09 -21.30
N ASP A 162 -26.64 -12.71 -22.35
CA ASP A 162 -26.17 -11.33 -22.56
C ASP A 162 -27.33 -10.31 -22.57
N PHE A 163 -28.56 -10.78 -22.71
CA PHE A 163 -29.77 -9.97 -22.71
C PHE A 163 -30.08 -9.28 -21.37
N LEU A 164 -29.54 -9.79 -20.25
CA LEU A 164 -29.70 -9.17 -18.93
C LEU A 164 -28.58 -8.17 -18.59
N ALA A 165 -27.51 -8.13 -19.38
CA ALA A 165 -26.39 -7.24 -19.17
C ALA A 165 -26.75 -5.82 -19.66
N LEU A 166 -26.80 -4.85 -18.74
CA LEU A 166 -27.05 -3.46 -19.13
C LEU A 166 -25.77 -2.74 -19.55
N PHE A 167 -24.63 -3.18 -19.01
CA PHE A 167 -23.32 -2.58 -19.24
C PHE A 167 -22.23 -3.65 -19.43
N ASN A 168 -21.15 -3.27 -20.11
CA ASN A 168 -19.96 -4.10 -20.16
C ASN A 168 -19.34 -4.19 -18.76
N ALA A 169 -18.98 -5.39 -18.29
CA ALA A 169 -18.35 -5.64 -17.00
C ALA A 169 -16.87 -5.21 -17.02
N SER A 170 -16.63 -3.91 -17.19
CA SER A 170 -15.28 -3.34 -17.25
C SER A 170 -15.27 -1.94 -16.64
N ALA A 171 -14.21 -1.62 -15.90
CA ALA A 171 -13.96 -0.27 -15.41
C ALA A 171 -12.48 0.10 -15.53
N ASN A 172 -12.20 1.34 -15.89
CA ASN A 172 -10.87 1.91 -15.90
C ASN A 172 -10.48 2.38 -14.50
N TRP A 173 -9.37 1.82 -13.98
CA TRP A 173 -8.87 2.11 -12.64
C TRP A 173 -8.38 3.56 -12.52
N LYS A 174 -7.58 4.02 -13.49
CA LYS A 174 -6.99 5.36 -13.53
C LYS A 174 -8.05 6.47 -13.43
N ARG A 175 -9.20 6.27 -14.07
CA ARG A 175 -10.33 7.21 -14.03
C ARG A 175 -11.10 7.18 -12.70
N ALA A 176 -10.99 6.09 -11.95
CA ALA A 176 -11.68 5.93 -10.68
C ALA A 176 -10.82 6.34 -9.48
N GLU A 177 -9.49 6.23 -9.59
CA GLU A 177 -8.55 6.65 -8.54
C GLU A 177 -8.30 8.17 -8.49
N GLU A 178 -8.97 8.97 -9.33
CA GLU A 178 -8.73 10.42 -9.44
C GLU A 178 -8.83 11.13 -8.07
N SER A 179 -9.84 10.80 -7.26
CA SER A 179 -10.04 11.39 -5.93
C SER A 179 -8.98 10.92 -4.93
N LEU A 180 -8.57 9.64 -4.97
CA LEU A 180 -7.47 9.11 -4.16
C LEU A 180 -6.15 9.83 -4.46
N VAL A 181 -5.85 10.03 -5.75
CA VAL A 181 -4.57 10.58 -6.19
C VAL A 181 -4.53 12.09 -6.04
N ASN A 182 -5.62 12.81 -6.30
CA ASN A 182 -5.61 14.27 -6.43
C ASN A 182 -6.29 15.00 -5.26
N GLU A 183 -7.31 14.41 -4.65
CA GLU A 183 -8.21 15.11 -3.71
C GLU A 183 -8.03 14.67 -2.26
N ALA A 184 -7.62 13.42 -2.01
CA ALA A 184 -7.49 12.90 -0.66
C ALA A 184 -6.41 13.65 0.15
N HIS A 185 -6.69 13.96 1.42
CA HIS A 185 -5.70 14.52 2.36
C HIS A 185 -5.05 13.45 3.25
N ALA A 186 -5.68 12.28 3.34
CA ALA A 186 -5.11 11.09 3.97
C ALA A 186 -3.96 10.51 3.12
N ASP A 187 -3.09 9.72 3.76
CA ASP A 187 -2.20 8.84 3.01
C ASP A 187 -3.01 7.71 2.39
N VAL A 188 -2.60 7.25 1.21
CA VAL A 188 -3.33 6.25 0.45
C VAL A 188 -2.40 5.10 0.05
N LEU A 189 -2.84 3.87 0.33
CA LEU A 189 -2.22 2.64 -0.14
C LEU A 189 -3.22 1.87 -1.01
N THR A 190 -2.92 1.78 -2.30
CA THR A 190 -3.68 0.95 -3.24
C THR A 190 -2.99 -0.41 -3.38
N ILE A 191 -3.70 -1.50 -3.10
CA ILE A 191 -3.22 -2.87 -3.23
C ILE A 191 -4.01 -3.56 -4.35
N LEU A 192 -3.32 -4.05 -5.37
CA LEU A 192 -3.94 -4.66 -6.54
C LEU A 192 -3.50 -6.10 -6.71
N ASP A 193 -4.41 -7.03 -6.41
CA ASP A 193 -4.27 -8.44 -6.73
C ASP A 193 -4.98 -8.77 -8.05
N CYS A 194 -4.36 -8.35 -9.14
CA CYS A 194 -4.82 -8.65 -10.49
C CYS A 194 -3.68 -8.74 -11.50
N CYS A 195 -3.93 -9.41 -12.62
CA CYS A 195 -3.03 -9.39 -13.76
C CYS A 195 -2.76 -7.94 -14.22
N CYS A 196 -1.53 -7.65 -14.64
CA CYS A 196 -1.11 -6.34 -15.13
C CYS A 196 -1.26 -5.17 -14.14
N ALA A 197 -1.31 -5.44 -12.83
CA ALA A 197 -1.36 -4.40 -11.80
C ALA A 197 -0.20 -3.38 -11.91
N GLY A 198 0.97 -3.80 -12.39
CA GLY A 198 2.10 -2.91 -12.69
C GLY A 198 1.93 -1.93 -13.86
N SER A 199 0.79 -1.91 -14.56
CA SER A 199 0.50 -0.93 -15.62
C SER A 199 -0.05 0.40 -15.11
N ILE A 200 -0.18 0.58 -13.79
CA ILE A 200 -0.50 1.88 -13.20
C ILE A 200 0.67 2.85 -13.44
N MET A 201 0.38 3.96 -14.12
CA MET A 201 1.30 5.08 -14.21
C MET A 201 1.10 5.96 -12.99
N LYS A 202 2.10 6.03 -12.11
CA LYS A 202 2.07 6.94 -10.96
C LYS A 202 1.89 8.37 -11.47
N GLY A 203 0.77 9.01 -11.12
CA GLY A 203 0.64 10.46 -11.21
C GLY A 203 1.71 11.11 -10.33
N LYS A 204 2.26 12.25 -10.76
CA LYS A 204 3.12 13.03 -9.87
C LYS A 204 2.26 13.52 -8.70
N PRO A 205 2.63 13.23 -7.44
CA PRO A 205 1.97 13.86 -6.30
C PRO A 205 2.06 15.38 -6.41
N ALA A 206 1.03 16.09 -5.93
CA ALA A 206 1.08 17.53 -5.75
C ALA A 206 2.22 17.91 -4.78
N GLU A 207 2.74 19.15 -4.89
CA GLU A 207 3.97 19.60 -4.22
C GLU A 207 3.95 19.54 -2.67
N ASP A 208 2.78 19.40 -2.03
CA ASP A 208 2.63 19.21 -0.56
C ASP A 208 2.39 17.74 -0.18
N ALA A 209 3.47 16.98 -0.37
CA ALA A 209 3.63 15.52 -0.40
C ALA A 209 2.80 14.68 0.60
N ARG A 210 1.55 14.35 0.24
CA ARG A 210 0.87 13.13 0.72
C ARG A 210 1.50 11.88 0.10
N THR A 211 1.40 10.74 0.77
CA THR A 211 1.90 9.48 0.23
C THR A 211 0.79 8.75 -0.54
N TYR A 212 0.99 8.55 -1.85
CA TYR A 212 0.20 7.63 -2.68
C TYR A 212 1.06 6.45 -3.08
N GLU A 213 0.82 5.29 -2.47
CA GLU A 213 1.57 4.06 -2.74
C GLU A 213 0.70 3.03 -3.45
N VAL A 214 1.35 2.24 -4.31
CA VAL A 214 0.70 1.14 -5.03
C VAL A 214 1.51 -0.13 -4.81
N LEU A 215 0.87 -1.14 -4.24
CA LEU A 215 1.39 -2.51 -4.11
C LEU A 215 0.67 -3.39 -5.14
N ALA A 216 1.41 -3.86 -6.14
CA ALA A 216 0.88 -4.67 -7.23
C ALA A 216 1.33 -6.13 -7.08
N ALA A 217 0.40 -7.08 -7.09
CA ALA A 217 0.68 -8.50 -6.99
C ALA A 217 1.54 -9.02 -8.16
N THR A 218 1.41 -8.41 -9.34
CA THR A 218 2.23 -8.75 -10.50
C THR A 218 2.93 -7.56 -11.14
N PRO A 219 4.14 -7.78 -11.68
CA PRO A 219 4.74 -6.88 -12.66
C PRO A 219 3.85 -6.72 -13.90
N ARG A 220 4.05 -5.64 -14.64
CA ARG A 220 3.37 -5.36 -15.92
C ARG A 220 3.40 -6.59 -16.85
N LYS A 221 2.25 -6.93 -17.45
CA LYS A 221 2.05 -8.01 -18.44
C LYS A 221 2.32 -9.44 -17.93
N LYS A 222 2.22 -9.70 -16.63
CA LYS A 222 2.22 -11.07 -16.07
C LYS A 222 0.87 -11.41 -15.43
N ALA A 223 0.53 -12.70 -15.45
CA ALA A 223 -0.63 -13.24 -14.75
C ALA A 223 -0.30 -13.43 -13.26
N THR A 224 -1.29 -13.22 -12.39
CA THR A 224 -1.22 -13.57 -10.96
C THR A 224 -1.50 -15.07 -10.79
N GLU A 225 -1.03 -15.65 -9.69
CA GLU A 225 -1.53 -16.95 -9.26
C GLU A 225 -3.01 -16.83 -8.90
N ALA A 226 -3.79 -17.89 -9.18
CA ALA A 226 -5.19 -17.93 -8.81
C ALA A 226 -5.36 -17.98 -7.27
N PRO A 227 -6.55 -17.63 -6.73
CA PRO A 227 -6.88 -17.80 -5.33
C PRO A 227 -6.48 -19.17 -4.78
N GLY A 228 -5.89 -19.19 -3.59
CA GLY A 228 -5.36 -20.40 -2.97
C GLY A 228 -4.05 -20.18 -2.19
N PRO A 229 -3.39 -21.26 -1.75
CA PRO A 229 -2.25 -21.18 -0.83
C PRO A 229 -1.04 -20.39 -1.34
N LEU A 230 -0.92 -20.21 -2.65
CA LEU A 230 0.19 -19.51 -3.31
C LEU A 230 -0.23 -18.14 -3.85
N SER A 231 -1.48 -17.72 -3.61
CA SER A 231 -1.97 -16.42 -4.08
C SER A 231 -1.29 -15.27 -3.33
N PHE A 232 -1.24 -14.11 -3.98
CA PHE A 232 -0.76 -12.90 -3.33
C PHE A 232 -1.64 -12.53 -2.13
N THR A 233 -2.96 -12.63 -2.26
CA THR A 233 -3.90 -12.38 -1.16
C THR A 233 -3.59 -13.25 0.06
N ARG A 234 -3.32 -14.55 -0.14
CA ARG A 234 -3.02 -15.46 0.97
C ARG A 234 -1.72 -15.08 1.67
N ALA A 235 -0.66 -14.83 0.90
CA ALA A 235 0.61 -14.38 1.46
C ALA A 235 0.48 -13.06 2.23
N LEU A 236 -0.32 -12.12 1.70
CA LEU A 236 -0.64 -10.86 2.37
C LEU A 236 -1.34 -11.11 3.71
N ILE A 237 -2.39 -11.96 3.73
CA ILE A 237 -3.11 -12.34 4.94
C ILE A 237 -2.16 -12.93 5.98
N ASP A 238 -1.29 -13.86 5.58
CA ASP A 238 -0.36 -14.53 6.50
C ASP A 238 0.65 -13.56 7.12
N VAL A 239 1.19 -12.63 6.32
CA VAL A 239 2.10 -11.59 6.80
C VAL A 239 1.39 -10.62 7.75
N LEU A 240 0.16 -10.21 7.43
CA LEU A 240 -0.64 -9.34 8.30
C LEU A 240 -0.94 -10.03 9.64
N LYS A 241 -1.42 -11.28 9.63
CA LYS A 241 -1.67 -12.05 10.87
C LYS A 241 -0.41 -12.18 11.72
N ALA A 242 0.71 -12.57 11.12
CA ALA A 242 1.98 -12.72 11.82
C ALA A 242 2.54 -11.39 12.37
N SER A 243 2.18 -10.26 11.75
CA SER A 243 2.59 -8.93 12.22
C SER A 243 1.70 -8.43 13.36
N ALA A 244 0.43 -8.82 13.40
CA ALA A 244 -0.48 -8.50 14.50
C ALA A 244 -0.17 -9.26 15.81
N GLU A 245 0.43 -10.46 15.70
CA GLU A 245 0.78 -11.29 16.87
C GLU A 245 2.08 -10.88 17.57
N LYS A 246 2.93 -10.08 16.93
CA LYS A 246 4.16 -9.59 17.55
C LYS A 246 3.85 -8.36 18.40
N PRO A 247 4.02 -8.41 19.73
CA PRO A 247 3.97 -7.20 20.53
C PRO A 247 5.17 -6.31 20.16
N ASP A 248 4.89 -5.02 19.91
CA ASP A 248 5.90 -3.96 19.71
C ASP A 248 6.88 -3.85 20.90
#